data_AF-A0A937AQ94-F1
#
_entry.id   AF-A0A937AQ94-F1
#
_cell.length_a   1.000
_cell.length_b   1.000
_cell.length_c   1.000
_cell.angle_alpha   90.00
_cell.angle_beta   90.00
_cell.angle_gamma   90.00
#
_symmetry.space_group_name_H-M   'P 1'
#
loop_
_entity.id
_entity.type
_entity.pdbx_description
1 polymer ?
#
loop_
_entity_poly.entity_id
_entity_poly.type
_entity_poly.pdbx_seq_one_letter_code
_entity_poly.pdbx_strand_id
1 'polypeptide(L)'
;MRKILLIIIVTLLCSCDDPNGKTTELKQLNERITRLEQKIDSLTHTSNIEADGYINKSGFKGNDHCRGITKKGAQCKRKAKPNGYCWQHGG
;
A
#
# COMPACT_ATOMS: atom_id res chain seq x y z
N MET A 1 30.94 24.52 -59.47
CA MET A 1 29.71 23.77 -59.78
C MET A 1 29.62 22.45 -59.01
N ARG A 2 30.53 21.47 -59.22
CA ARG A 2 30.45 20.14 -58.55
C ARG A 2 30.55 20.14 -57.02
N LYS A 3 31.31 21.09 -56.43
CA LYS A 3 31.46 21.22 -54.97
C LYS A 3 30.21 21.75 -54.27
N ILE A 4 29.44 22.60 -54.94
CA ILE A 4 28.17 23.16 -54.40
C ILE A 4 27.10 22.07 -54.35
N LEU A 5 27.06 21.19 -55.35
CA LEU A 5 26.13 20.07 -55.41
C LEU A 5 26.36 19.07 -54.25
N LEU A 6 27.61 18.80 -53.89
CA LEU A 6 27.95 17.91 -52.76
C LEU A 6 27.50 18.48 -51.41
N ILE A 7 27.62 19.80 -51.23
CA ILE A 7 27.16 20.47 -49.99
C ILE A 7 25.64 20.33 -49.85
N ILE A 8 24.89 20.52 -50.94
CA ILE A 8 23.42 20.40 -50.95
C ILE A 8 22.98 18.95 -50.64
N ILE A 9 23.68 17.96 -51.19
CA ILE A 9 23.39 16.54 -50.94
C ILE A 9 23.67 16.16 -49.48
N VAL A 10 24.78 16.63 -48.91
CA VAL A 10 25.12 16.39 -47.48
C VAL A 10 24.09 17.04 -46.56
N THR A 11 23.61 18.25 -46.89
CA THR A 11 22.58 18.91 -46.09
C THR A 11 21.20 18.23 -46.20
N LEU A 12 20.87 17.61 -47.33
CA LEU A 12 19.59 16.90 -47.53
C LEU A 12 19.57 15.50 -46.90
N LEU A 13 20.71 14.83 -46.77
CA LEU A 13 20.81 13.49 -46.16
C LEU A 13 20.86 13.51 -44.62
N CYS A 14 21.04 14.68 -43.99
CA CYS A 14 21.18 14.82 -42.53
C CYS A 14 19.89 15.23 -41.79
N SER A 15 18.71 15.16 -42.41
CA SER A 15 17.45 15.63 -41.78
C SER A 15 16.47 14.53 -41.34
N CYS A 16 16.93 13.30 -41.10
CA CYS A 16 16.08 12.20 -40.61
C CYS A 16 16.44 11.76 -39.19
N ASP A 17 16.69 12.70 -38.27
CA ASP A 17 16.69 12.42 -36.84
C ASP A 17 15.47 13.09 -36.22
N ASP A 18 14.38 12.33 -36.08
CA ASP A 18 13.15 12.78 -35.44
C ASP A 18 13.43 12.95 -33.92
N PRO A 19 13.55 14.19 -33.38
CA PRO A 19 13.95 14.40 -31.99
C PRO A 19 12.83 14.02 -30.99
N ASN A 20 11.64 13.66 -31.47
CA ASN A 20 10.43 13.48 -30.68
C ASN A 20 10.15 12.06 -30.18
N GLY A 21 10.90 11.05 -30.62
CA GLY A 21 10.73 9.67 -30.12
C GLY A 21 11.12 9.51 -28.65
N LYS A 22 12.24 10.13 -28.25
CA LYS A 22 12.74 10.05 -26.87
C LYS A 22 11.90 10.88 -25.89
N THR A 23 11.26 11.95 -26.35
CA THR A 23 10.43 12.82 -25.51
C THR A 23 9.09 12.18 -25.14
N THR A 24 8.56 11.29 -25.99
CA THR A 24 7.33 10.55 -25.71
C THR A 24 7.56 9.41 -24.72
N GLU A 25 8.65 8.65 -24.87
CA GLU A 25 9.04 7.62 -23.89
C GLU A 25 9.33 8.22 -22.51
N LEU A 26 10.03 9.36 -22.46
CA LEU A 26 10.33 10.04 -21.20
C LEU A 26 9.06 10.56 -20.51
N LYS A 27 8.10 11.11 -21.28
CA LYS A 27 6.80 11.53 -20.76
C LYS A 27 5.99 10.34 -20.22
N GLN A 28 5.99 9.23 -20.94
CA GLN A 28 5.30 8.01 -20.54
C GLN A 28 5.93 7.41 -19.26
N LEU A 29 7.26 7.48 -19.12
CA LEU A 29 7.96 7.04 -17.92
C LEU A 29 7.62 7.93 -16.72
N ASN A 30 7.60 9.26 -16.91
CA ASN A 30 7.26 10.21 -15.85
C ASN A 30 5.83 10.00 -15.33
N GLU A 31 4.87 9.75 -16.23
CA GLU A 31 3.51 9.42 -15.84
C GLU A 31 3.43 8.10 -15.04
N ARG A 32 4.20 7.09 -15.43
CA ARG A 32 4.28 5.82 -14.69
C ARG A 32 4.88 6.01 -13.29
N ILE A 33 5.88 6.88 -13.13
CA ILE A 33 6.46 7.21 -11.83
C ILE A 33 5.41 7.86 -10.93
N THR A 34 4.69 8.87 -11.42
CA THR A 34 3.63 9.54 -10.65
C THR A 34 2.53 8.57 -10.20
N ARG A 35 2.11 7.64 -11.06
CA ARG A 35 1.12 6.62 -10.69
C ARG A 35 1.64 5.64 -9.63
N LEU A 36 2.94 5.33 -9.63
CA LEU A 36 3.56 4.47 -8.64
C LEU A 36 3.72 5.19 -7.29
N GLU A 37 4.09 6.46 -7.29
CA GLU A 37 4.17 7.29 -6.09
C GLU A 37 2.80 7.36 -5.38
N GLN A 38 1.72 7.66 -6.11
CA GLN A 38 0.36 7.64 -5.56
C GLN A 38 -0.03 6.27 -4.97
N LYS A 39 0.43 5.18 -5.58
CA LYS A 39 0.18 3.82 -5.09
C LYS A 39 0.96 3.55 -3.79
N ILE A 40 2.19 4.03 -3.68
CA ILE A 40 3.00 3.94 -2.47
C ILE A 40 2.36 4.76 -1.34
N ASP A 41 1.91 5.97 -1.62
CA ASP A 41 1.24 6.82 -0.62
C ASP A 41 -0.04 6.17 -0.08
N SER A 42 -0.84 5.58 -0.99
CA SER A 42 -2.06 4.85 -0.62
C SER A 42 -1.77 3.62 0.23
N LEU A 43 -0.73 2.84 -0.12
CA LEU A 43 -0.29 1.68 0.66
C LEU A 43 0.27 2.08 2.03
N THR A 44 0.99 3.20 2.09
CA THR A 44 1.58 3.74 3.33
C THR A 44 0.50 4.26 4.27
N HIS A 45 -0.58 4.84 3.75
CA HIS A 45 -1.72 5.26 4.57
C HIS A 45 -2.51 4.07 5.13
N THR A 46 -2.61 2.96 4.37
CA THR A 46 -3.22 1.72 4.88
C THR A 46 -2.39 1.04 5.97
N SER A 47 -1.09 1.30 6.05
CA SER A 47 -0.21 0.78 7.11
C SER A 47 -0.14 1.64 8.38
N ASN A 48 -0.92 2.73 8.48
CA ASN A 48 -1.09 3.46 9.75
C ASN A 48 -2.23 2.92 10.61
N ILE A 49 -2.85 1.81 10.20
CA ILE A 49 -3.53 0.91 11.12
C ILE A 49 -2.46 -0.07 11.62
N GLU A 50 -2.14 0.01 12.92
CA GLU A 50 -1.30 -0.93 13.69
C GLU A 50 0.23 -0.68 13.72
N ALA A 51 0.65 0.45 14.29
CA ALA A 51 1.99 0.59 14.89
C ALA A 51 1.94 1.11 16.34
N ASP A 52 0.94 0.66 17.12
CA ASP A 52 1.07 0.54 18.57
C ASP A 52 1.28 -0.95 18.89
N GLY A 53 2.56 -1.34 18.99
CA GLY A 53 3.00 -2.52 19.74
C GLY A 53 2.75 -3.91 19.16
N TYR A 54 3.59 -4.38 18.24
CA TYR A 54 3.75 -5.83 17.98
C TYR A 54 4.54 -6.50 19.12
N ILE A 55 3.94 -6.57 20.30
CA ILE A 55 4.25 -7.65 21.24
C ILE A 55 3.59 -8.88 20.64
N ASN A 56 4.39 -9.85 20.19
CA ASN A 56 3.94 -11.22 19.93
C ASN A 56 3.45 -11.85 21.25
N LYS A 57 2.31 -11.39 21.75
CA LYS A 57 1.42 -12.23 22.54
C LYS A 57 0.52 -12.82 21.50
N SER A 58 0.62 -14.13 21.29
CA SER A 58 -0.48 -14.93 20.77
C SER A 58 -1.74 -14.46 21.49
N GLY A 59 -2.47 -13.54 20.86
CA GLY A 59 -3.50 -12.75 21.47
C GLY A 59 -4.66 -13.68 21.71
N PHE A 60 -4.66 -14.32 22.87
CA PHE A 60 -5.86 -14.92 23.40
C PHE A 60 -6.89 -13.79 23.39
N LYS A 61 -7.80 -13.79 22.40
CA LYS A 61 -9.02 -12.99 22.36
C LYS A 61 -9.87 -13.48 23.54
N GLY A 62 -9.39 -13.23 24.74
CA GLY A 62 -10.18 -13.36 25.92
C GLY A 62 -11.27 -12.34 25.76
N ASN A 63 -12.51 -12.81 25.76
CA ASN A 63 -13.61 -11.88 25.90
C ASN A 63 -13.30 -11.04 27.14
N ASP A 64 -13.28 -9.71 27.01
CA ASP A 64 -13.10 -8.84 28.18
C ASP A 64 -14.13 -9.15 29.26
N HIS A 65 -15.27 -9.70 28.84
CA HIS A 65 -16.41 -10.06 29.66
C HIS A 65 -16.66 -11.57 29.69
N CYS A 66 -17.09 -12.05 30.85
CA CYS A 66 -17.47 -13.42 31.10
C CYS A 66 -18.60 -13.87 30.16
N ARG A 67 -18.43 -15.04 29.55
CA ARG A 67 -19.44 -15.65 28.66
C ARG A 67 -20.61 -16.31 29.40
N GLY A 68 -20.50 -16.47 30.72
CA GLY A 68 -21.54 -17.08 31.55
C GLY A 68 -22.84 -16.26 31.58
N ILE A 69 -23.97 -16.98 31.69
CA ILE A 69 -25.31 -16.39 31.81
C ILE A 69 -25.73 -16.41 33.27
N THR A 70 -26.20 -15.27 33.77
CA THR A 70 -26.72 -15.15 35.13
C THR A 70 -28.03 -15.93 35.30
N LYS A 71 -28.43 -16.22 36.54
CA LYS A 71 -29.74 -16.84 36.83
C LYS A 71 -30.94 -16.02 36.31
N LYS A 72 -30.74 -14.72 36.03
CA LYS A 72 -31.75 -13.82 35.46
C LYS A 72 -31.75 -13.84 33.92
N GLY A 73 -30.97 -14.69 33.28
CA GLY A 73 -30.87 -14.81 31.82
C GLY A 73 -29.97 -13.76 31.12
N ALA A 74 -29.43 -12.79 31.86
CA ALA A 74 -28.53 -11.78 31.29
C ALA A 74 -27.07 -12.24 31.22
N GLN A 75 -26.31 -11.74 30.26
CA GLN A 75 -24.87 -11.98 30.14
C GLN A 75 -24.11 -11.42 31.35
N CYS A 76 -23.14 -12.19 31.85
CA CYS A 76 -22.28 -11.78 32.95
C CYS A 76 -21.32 -10.66 32.51
N LYS A 77 -21.40 -9.51 33.19
CA LYS A 77 -20.54 -8.34 32.90
C LYS A 77 -19.17 -8.36 33.60
N ARG A 78 -18.85 -9.42 34.35
CA ARG A 78 -17.56 -9.50 35.05
C ARG A 78 -16.42 -9.78 34.08
N LYS A 79 -15.20 -9.37 34.44
CA LYS A 79 -13.99 -9.67 33.67
C LYS A 79 -13.80 -11.18 33.49
N ALA A 80 -13.52 -11.63 32.27
CA ALA A 80 -13.22 -13.02 32.01
C ALA A 80 -11.75 -13.35 32.32
N LYS A 81 -11.50 -14.59 32.73
CA LYS A 81 -10.18 -15.22 32.72
C LYS A 81 -9.84 -15.70 31.29
N PRO A 82 -8.61 -16.20 31.05
CA PRO A 82 -8.24 -16.82 29.77
C PRO A 82 -9.04 -18.08 29.38
N ASN A 83 -10.03 -18.51 30.16
CA ASN A 83 -10.97 -19.57 29.76
C ASN A 83 -12.32 -18.99 29.27
N GLY A 84 -12.48 -17.66 29.25
CA GLY A 84 -13.72 -16.98 28.86
C GLY A 84 -14.77 -16.87 29.97
N TYR A 85 -14.47 -17.29 31.20
CA TYR A 85 -15.40 -17.24 32.35
C TYR A 85 -14.79 -16.45 33.52
N CYS A 86 -15.64 -15.86 34.36
CA CYS A 86 -15.21 -15.26 35.63
C CYS A 86 -15.13 -16.32 36.73
N TRP A 87 -14.56 -15.96 37.88
CA TRP A 87 -14.44 -16.83 39.06
C TRP A 87 -15.75 -17.40 39.62
N GLN A 88 -16.92 -16.88 39.21
CA GLN A 88 -18.22 -17.46 39.56
C GLN A 88 -18.78 -18.44 38.53
N HIS A 89 -18.32 -18.35 37.28
CA HIS A 89 -18.83 -19.17 36.17
C HIS A 89 -17.80 -20.18 35.64
N GLY A 90 -16.53 -20.07 36.03
CA GLY A 90 -15.48 -21.04 35.76
C GLY A 90 -15.10 -21.70 37.06
N GLY A 91 -15.66 -22.89 37.29
CA GLY A 91 -15.20 -23.83 38.33
C GLY A 91 -13.73 -24.16 38.16
#